data_AF-X0V2Z1-F1
#
_entry.id   AF-X0V2Z1-F1
#
_cell.length_a   1.000
_cell.length_b   1.000
_cell.length_c   1.000
_cell.angle_alpha   90.00
_cell.angle_beta   90.00
_cell.angle_gamma   90.00
#
_symmetry.space_group_name_H-M   'P 1'
#
loop_
_entity.id
_entity.type
_entity.pdbx_description
1 polymer ?
#
loop_
_entity_poly.entity_id
_entity_poly.type
_entity_poly.pdbx_seq_one_letter_code
_entity_poly.pdbx_strand_id
1 'polypeptide(L)' 'MPQSKTTNRQIVLNSRPVGAPTPDNFRTESADVPTPGAGQVLLRTVWLSLDPYMRGRM' A
#
# COMPACT_ATOMS: atom_id res chain seq x y z
N MET A 1 -14.46 1.20 4.01
CA MET A 1 -13.72 1.64 5.20
C MET A 1 -13.50 3.14 5.12
N PRO A 2 -13.81 3.91 6.18
CA PRO A 2 -13.64 5.35 6.17
C PRO A 2 -12.17 5.76 6.11
N GLN A 3 -11.92 6.94 5.56
CA GLN A 3 -10.59 7.53 5.44
C GLN A 3 -10.24 8.31 6.71
N SER A 4 -8.98 8.25 7.14
CA SER A 4 -8.44 9.02 8.26
C SER A 4 -7.57 10.17 7.76
N LYS A 5 -7.54 11.29 8.49
CA LYS A 5 -6.61 12.41 8.25
C LYS A 5 -5.26 12.22 8.94
N THR A 6 -5.17 11.30 9.90
CA THR A 6 -3.98 11.11 10.75
C THR A 6 -3.34 9.74 10.57
N THR A 7 -4.05 8.78 9.96
CA THR A 7 -3.58 7.41 9.75
C THR A 7 -3.42 7.09 8.27
N ASN A 8 -2.21 6.71 7.88
CA ASN A 8 -1.87 6.15 6.60
C ASN A 8 -1.99 4.63 6.63
N ARG A 9 -3.05 4.08 6.02
CA ARG A 9 -3.22 2.64 5.85
C ARG A 9 -2.33 2.14 4.71
N GLN A 10 -1.58 1.08 4.97
CA GLN A 10 -0.64 0.50 4.01
C GLN A 10 -1.00 -0.97 3.76
N ILE A 11 -0.91 -1.41 2.50
CA ILE A 11 -0.91 -2.83 2.14
C ILE A 11 0.51 -3.16 1.75
N VAL A 12 1.21 -3.89 2.62
CA VAL A 12 2.62 -4.25 2.43
C VAL A 12 2.73 -5.71 1.99
N LEU A 13 3.78 -6.01 1.23
CA LEU A 13 4.13 -7.39 0.88
C LEU A 13 4.72 -8.08 2.11
N ASN A 14 3.98 -9.03 2.67
CA ASN A 14 4.38 -9.83 3.83
C ASN A 14 5.33 -10.97 3.41
N SER A 15 5.07 -11.58 2.26
CA SER A 15 5.91 -12.64 1.68
C SER A 15 5.71 -12.74 0.17
N ARG A 16 6.71 -13.25 -0.56
CA ARG A 16 6.58 -13.46 -2.00
C ARG A 16 5.69 -14.67 -2.30
N PRO A 17 4.67 -14.56 -3.18
CA PRO A 17 3.80 -15.69 -3.47
C PRO A 17 4.49 -16.82 -4.23
N VAL A 18 4.29 -18.05 -3.78
CA VAL A 18 4.59 -19.28 -4.53
C VAL A 18 3.30 -19.73 -5.22
N GLY A 19 3.25 -19.66 -6.57
CA GLY A 19 2.01 -19.90 -7.31
C GLY A 19 1.08 -18.66 -7.33
N ALA A 20 -0.21 -18.85 -7.05
CA ALA A 20 -1.16 -17.73 -6.99
C ALA A 20 -0.98 -16.92 -5.68
N PRO A 21 -1.15 -15.59 -5.69
CA PRO A 21 -1.18 -14.80 -4.47
C PRO A 21 -2.28 -15.27 -3.50
N THR A 22 -1.92 -15.40 -2.23
CA THR A 22 -2.84 -15.68 -1.13
C THR A 22 -2.95 -14.45 -0.22
N PRO A 23 -3.98 -14.37 0.63
CA PRO A 23 -4.09 -13.28 1.61
C PRO A 23 -2.86 -13.14 2.50
N ASP A 24 -2.21 -14.24 2.87
CA ASP A 24 -1.01 -14.25 3.74
C ASP A 24 0.23 -13.61 3.11
N ASN A 25 0.23 -13.41 1.78
CA ASN A 25 1.29 -12.68 1.10
C ASN A 25 1.23 -11.17 1.36
N PHE A 26 0.12 -10.67 1.90
CA PHE A 26 -0.07 -9.25 2.20
C PHE A 26 -0.38 -9.03 3.66
N ARG A 27 0.01 -7.87 4.18
CA ARG A 27 -0.36 -7.41 5.51
C ARG A 27 -0.92 -6.00 5.44
N THR A 28 -2.00 -5.76 6.17
CA THR A 28 -2.53 -4.40 6.35
C THR A 28 -1.87 -3.79 7.57
N GLU A 29 -1.26 -2.62 7.38
CA GLU A 29 -0.63 -1.85 8.44
C GLU A 29 -1.25 -0.46 8.55
N SER A 30 -1.02 0.16 9.70
CA SER A 30 -1.38 1.56 9.97
C SER A 30 -0.13 2.29 10.41
N ALA A 31 0.17 3.40 9.74
CA ALA A 31 1.24 4.32 10.08
C ALA A 31 0.68 5.73 10.25
N ASP A 32 1.45 6.64 10.83
CA ASP A 32 1.09 8.06 10.85
C ASP A 32 1.17 8.65 9.43
N VAL A 33 0.34 9.65 9.15
CA VAL A 33 0.45 10.41 7.90
C VAL A 33 1.77 11.18 7.90
N PRO A 34 2.66 10.96 6.90
CA PRO A 34 3.97 11.57 6.90
C PRO A 34 3.91 13.07 6.59
N THR A 35 4.88 13.83 7.11
CA THR A 35 5.10 15.22 6.72
C THR A 35 6.10 15.26 5.55
N PRO A 36 5.76 15.89 4.41
CA PRO A 36 6.67 15.98 3.27
C PRO A 36 7.89 16.87 3.60
N GLY A 37 9.07 16.44 3.19
CA GLY A 37 10.29 17.26 3.25
C GLY A 37 10.38 18.30 2.12
N ALA A 38 11.51 19.00 2.04
CA ALA A 38 11.76 19.98 0.97
C ALA A 38 11.66 19.34 -0.42
N GLY A 39 10.87 19.93 -1.31
CA GLY A 39 10.65 19.43 -2.68
C GLY A 39 9.72 18.21 -2.79
N GLN A 40 9.12 17.73 -1.68
CA GLN A 40 8.17 16.62 -1.69
C GLN A 40 6.73 17.12 -1.60
N VAL A 41 5.78 16.25 -1.98
CA VAL A 41 4.34 16.50 -1.83
C VAL A 41 3.68 15.34 -1.08
N LEU A 42 2.66 15.66 -0.29
CA LEU A 42 1.80 14.66 0.35
C LEU A 42 0.59 14.39 -0.53
N LEU A 43 0.42 13.13 -0.93
CA LEU A 43 -0.69 12.70 -1.77
C LEU A 43 -1.67 11.83 -1.00
N ARG A 44 -2.93 11.90 -1.44
CA ARG A 44 -4.02 11.06 -0.93
C ARG A 44 -4.57 10.23 -2.08
N THR A 45 -4.28 8.93 -2.08
CA THR A 45 -4.79 8.00 -3.10
C THR A 45 -6.32 7.93 -3.05
N VAL A 46 -6.96 8.18 -4.19
CA VAL A 46 -8.42 8.02 -4.38
C VAL A 46 -8.72 6.72 -5.13
N TRP A 47 -7.89 6.40 -6.12
CA TRP A 47 -7.98 5.20 -6.93
C TRP A 47 -6.61 4.53 -7.03
N LEU A 48 -6.59 3.20 -7.05
CA LEU A 48 -5.39 2.39 -7.21
C LEU A 48 -5.62 1.43 -8.38
N SER A 49 -4.77 1.49 -9.40
CA SER A 49 -4.79 0.51 -10.48
C SER A 49 -4.31 -0.84 -9.96
N LEU A 50 -4.91 -1.91 -10.43
CA LEU A 50 -4.45 -3.28 -10.22
C LEU A 50 -4.24 -3.92 -11.59
N ASP A 51 -2.98 -4.19 -11.92
CA ASP A 51 -2.56 -4.62 -13.25
C ASP A 51 -1.88 -5.99 -13.20
N PRO A 52 -2.06 -6.86 -14.21
CA PRO A 52 -1.41 -8.17 -14.24
C PRO A 52 0.11 -8.14 -14.04
N TYR A 53 0.79 -7.08 -14.52
CA TYR A 53 2.24 -6.95 -14.39
C TYR A 53 2.72 -6.90 -12.92
N MET A 54 1.85 -6.48 -11.99
CA MET A 54 2.20 -6.40 -10.57
C MET A 54 2.65 -7.77 -10.03
N ARG A 55 2.13 -8.87 -10.59
CA ARG A 55 2.52 -10.23 -10.20
C ARG A 55 4.01 -10.51 -10.31
N GLY A 56 4.68 -9.99 -11.35
CA GLY A 56 6.10 -10.21 -11.58
C GLY A 56 7.02 -9.34 -10.72
N ARG A 57 6.47 -8.34 -10.02
CA ARG A 57 7.22 -7.46 -9.11
C ARG A 57 7.06 -7.84 -7.64
N MET A 58 6.07 -8.68 -7.33
CA MET A 58 5.81 -9.26 -6.00
C MET A 58 6.71 -10.46 -5.73
#